data_AF-A0A968XHZ1-F1
#
_entry.id   AF-A0A968XHZ1-F1
#
_cell.length_a   1.000
_cell.length_b   1.000
_cell.length_c   1.000
_cell.angle_alpha   90.00
_cell.angle_beta   90.00
_cell.angle_gamma   90.00
#
_symmetry.space_group_name_H-M   'P 1'
#
loop_
_entity.id
_entity.type
_entity.pdbx_description
1 polymer ?
#
loop_
_entity_poly.entity_id
_entity_poly.type
_entity_poly.pdbx_seq_one_letter_code
_entity_poly.pdbx_strand_id
1 'polypeptide(L)' 'MNADKSKARERYLIISAARLAGAVMIAISLGIIANGFMDLPVEAGYILFAIGVVEFIITPLILARMWKTPEE' A
#
# COMPACT_ATOMS: atom_id res chain seq x y z
N MET A 1 24.73 17.82 10.07
CA MET A 1 24.23 17.07 8.89
C MET A 1 22.70 17.04 8.98
N ASN A 2 22.03 17.63 7.99
CA ASN A 2 20.61 18.04 7.93
C ASN A 2 19.56 17.05 8.50
N ALA A 3 19.06 17.30 9.73
CA ALA A 3 18.00 16.47 10.34
C ALA A 3 16.68 16.48 9.53
N ASP A 4 16.34 17.60 8.88
CA ASP A 4 15.08 17.72 8.12
C ASP A 4 15.10 16.97 6.78
N LYS A 5 16.25 16.91 6.11
CA LYS A 5 16.40 16.11 4.87
C LYS A 5 16.25 14.61 5.16
N SER A 6 16.68 14.16 6.34
CA SER A 6 16.50 12.76 6.78
C SER A 6 15.02 12.43 6.97
N LYS A 7 14.25 13.31 7.63
CA LYS A 7 12.80 13.11 7.87
C LYS A 7 11.99 13.10 6.57
N ALA A 8 12.29 13.98 5.62
CA ALA A 8 11.59 14.00 4.34
C ALA A 8 11.85 12.73 3.51
N ARG A 9 13.11 12.25 3.50
CA ARG A 9 13.51 11.00 2.85
C ARG A 9 12.79 9.80 3.49
N GLU A 10 12.77 9.73 4.81
CA GLU A 10 12.13 8.65 5.57
C GLU A 10 10.63 8.56 5.27
N ARG A 11 9.92 9.68 5.32
CA ARG A 11 8.48 9.76 4.97
C ARG A 11 8.22 9.29 3.55
N TYR A 12 9.02 9.75 2.59
CA TYR A 12 8.91 9.32 1.21
C TYR A 12 9.11 7.79 1.06
N LEU A 13 10.11 7.22 1.73
CA LEU A 13 10.36 5.78 1.70
C LEU A 13 9.19 4.99 2.27
N ILE A 14 8.62 5.41 3.40
CA ILE A 14 7.50 4.71 4.03
C ILE A 14 6.24 4.76 3.13
N ILE A 15 5.90 5.93 2.57
CA ILE A 15 4.77 6.05 1.63
C ILE A 15 5.00 5.20 0.38
N SER A 16 6.23 5.18 -0.13
CA SER A 16 6.58 4.36 -1.30
C SER A 16 6.48 2.86 -0.99
N ALA A 17 6.92 2.45 0.19
CA ALA A 17 6.82 1.07 0.66
C ALA A 17 5.36 0.63 0.82
N ALA A 18 4.49 1.49 1.38
CA ALA A 18 3.06 1.21 1.48
C ALA A 18 2.41 1.01 0.09
N ARG A 19 2.76 1.84 -0.89
CA ARG A 19 2.29 1.64 -2.28
C ARG A 19 2.80 0.34 -2.87
N LEU A 20 4.07 -0.01 -2.64
CA LEU A 20 4.62 -1.27 -3.14
C LEU A 20 3.93 -2.48 -2.50
N ALA A 21 3.65 -2.42 -1.19
CA ALA A 21 2.89 -3.48 -0.50
C ALA A 21 1.50 -3.66 -1.13
N GLY A 22 0.76 -2.58 -1.35
CA GLY A 22 -0.56 -2.62 -1.98
C GLY A 22 -0.52 -3.17 -3.40
N ALA A 23 0.47 -2.74 -4.20
CA ALA A 23 0.66 -3.24 -5.57
C ALA A 23 0.97 -4.74 -5.59
N VAL A 24 1.80 -5.22 -4.66
CA VAL A 24 2.11 -6.65 -4.52
C VAL A 24 0.88 -7.45 -4.12
N MET A 25 0.08 -6.97 -3.16
CA MET A 25 -1.18 -7.62 -2.79
C MET A 25 -2.14 -7.72 -3.98
N ILE A 26 -2.27 -6.65 -4.76
CA ILE A 26 -3.08 -6.65 -5.98
C ILE A 26 -2.56 -7.69 -6.98
N ALA A 27 -1.25 -7.73 -7.21
CA ALA A 27 -0.64 -8.68 -8.14
C ALA A 27 -0.88 -10.14 -7.71
N ILE A 28 -0.72 -10.45 -6.42
CA ILE A 28 -1.02 -11.78 -5.86
C ILE A 28 -2.51 -12.11 -6.05
N SER A 29 -3.39 -11.15 -5.78
CA SER A 29 -4.84 -11.32 -5.93
C SER A 29 -5.24 -11.65 -7.36
N LEU A 30 -4.65 -10.95 -8.35
CA LEU A 30 -4.87 -11.23 -9.76
C LEU A 30 -4.35 -12.62 -10.15
N GLY A 31 -3.23 -13.06 -9.57
CA GLY A 31 -2.75 -14.44 -9.73
C GLY A 31 -3.75 -15.48 -9.22
N ILE A 32 -4.33 -15.24 -8.04
CA ILE A 32 -5.37 -16.11 -7.44
C ILE A 32 -6.59 -16.17 -8.35
N ILE A 33 -7.10 -15.02 -8.81
CA ILE A 33 -8.29 -14.92 -9.66
C ILE A 33 -8.07 -15.59 -11.02
N ALA A 34 -6.89 -15.43 -11.62
CA ALA A 34 -6.65 -15.87 -13.00
C ALA A 34 -6.42 -17.39 -13.13
N ASN A 35 -5.77 -18.03 -12.17
CA ASN A 35 -5.31 -19.42 -12.30
C ASN A 35 -5.47 -20.28 -11.04
N GLY A 36 -6.13 -19.79 -9.98
CA GLY A 36 -6.16 -20.51 -8.71
C GLY A 36 -4.78 -20.61 -8.06
N PHE A 37 -4.02 -19.51 -8.08
CA PHE A 37 -2.71 -19.44 -7.43
C PHE A 37 -2.82 -19.86 -5.96
N MET A 38 -1.93 -20.74 -5.52
CA MET A 38 -1.85 -21.21 -4.12
C MET A 38 -3.06 -22.04 -3.64
N ASP A 39 -3.79 -22.70 -4.56
CA ASP A 39 -5.01 -23.49 -4.28
C ASP A 39 -6.10 -22.70 -3.53
N LEU A 40 -6.05 -21.36 -3.63
CA LEU A 40 -7.01 -20.49 -3.00
C LEU A 40 -8.29 -20.35 -3.84
N PRO A 41 -9.46 -20.26 -3.20
CA PRO A 41 -10.72 -20.00 -3.91
C PRO A 41 -10.69 -18.60 -4.53
N VAL A 42 -11.37 -18.44 -5.66
CA VAL A 42 -11.41 -17.19 -6.43
C VAL A 42 -11.98 -16.04 -5.59
N GLU A 43 -12.93 -16.35 -4.70
CA GLU A 43 -13.53 -15.42 -3.75
C GLU A 43 -12.48 -14.78 -2.83
N ALA A 44 -11.48 -15.57 -2.37
CA ALA A 44 -10.39 -15.05 -1.57
C ALA A 44 -9.52 -14.08 -2.38
N GLY A 45 -9.33 -14.34 -3.68
CA GLY A 45 -8.65 -13.44 -4.61
C GLY A 45 -9.37 -12.09 -4.73
N TYR A 46 -10.70 -12.07 -4.85
CA TYR A 46 -11.46 -10.81 -4.89
C TYR A 46 -11.42 -10.04 -3.58
N ILE A 47 -11.49 -10.72 -2.43
CA ILE A 47 -11.37 -10.08 -1.11
C ILE A 47 -9.98 -9.45 -0.95
N LEU A 48 -8.92 -10.20 -1.28
CA LEU A 48 -7.55 -9.71 -1.21
C LEU A 48 -7.32 -8.56 -2.18
N PHE A 49 -7.93 -8.60 -3.37
CA PHE A 49 -7.85 -7.52 -4.35
C PHE A 49 -8.47 -6.23 -3.79
N ALA A 50 -9.66 -6.32 -3.19
CA ALA A 50 -10.31 -5.17 -2.57
C ALA A 50 -9.46 -4.58 -1.44
N ILE A 51 -8.88 -5.44 -0.58
CA ILE A 51 -7.97 -5.01 0.48
C ILE A 51 -6.72 -4.35 -0.10
N GLY A 52 -6.11 -4.95 -1.13
CA GLY A 52 -4.91 -4.42 -1.78
C GLY A 52 -5.14 -3.06 -2.43
N VAL A 53 -6.29 -2.85 -3.09
CA VAL A 53 -6.67 -1.55 -3.66
C VAL A 53 -6.89 -0.51 -2.56
N VAL A 54 -7.60 -0.88 -1.49
CA VAL A 54 -7.81 -0.01 -0.34
C VAL A 54 -6.47 0.37 0.30
N GLU A 55 -5.58 -0.59 0.53
CA GLU A 55 -4.28 -0.35 1.16
C GLU A 55 -3.36 0.50 0.25
N PHE A 56 -3.35 0.23 -1.06
CA PHE A 56 -2.60 1.01 -2.05
C PHE A 56 -2.98 2.48 -2.11
N ILE A 57 -4.24 2.82 -1.82
CA ILE A 57 -4.77 4.19 -1.92
C ILE A 57 -4.85 4.85 -0.54
N ILE A 58 -5.51 4.20 0.41
CA ILE A 58 -5.90 4.78 1.70
C ILE A 58 -4.70 4.88 2.64
N THR A 59 -3.86 3.84 2.75
CA THR A 59 -2.69 3.86 3.63
C THR A 59 -1.73 5.02 3.30
N PRO A 60 -1.26 5.19 2.05
CA PRO A 60 -0.39 6.32 1.73
C PRO A 60 -1.09 7.68 1.85
N LEU A 61 -2.41 7.75 1.65
CA LEU A 61 -3.18 8.98 1.85
C LEU A 61 -3.24 9.37 3.33
N ILE A 62 -3.50 8.42 4.23
CA ILE A 62 -3.52 8.63 5.68
C ILE A 62 -2.11 9.03 6.15
N LEU A 63 -1.07 8.31 5.75
CA LEU A 63 0.32 8.63 6.10
C LEU A 63 0.71 10.04 5.62
N ALA A 64 0.34 10.39 4.38
CA ALA A 64 0.57 11.72 3.84
C ALA A 64 -0.17 12.80 4.64
N ARG A 65 -1.42 12.57 5.06
CA ARG A 65 -2.19 13.49 5.90
C ARG A 65 -1.60 13.63 7.30
N MET A 66 -1.22 12.53 7.95
CA MET A 66 -0.64 12.52 9.29
C MET A 66 0.68 13.29 9.37
N TRP A 67 1.49 13.28 8.31
CA TRP A 67 2.74 14.05 8.28
C TRP A 67 2.59 15.45 7.72
N LYS A 68 1.37 15.82 7.35
CA LYS A 68 1.00 17.12 6.83
C LYS A 68 0.03 17.79 7.80
N THR A 69 0.46 18.08 9.04
CA THR A 69 -0.28 18.98 9.94
C THR A 69 0.64 19.62 10.98
N PRO A 70 0.40 20.89 11.39
CA PRO A 70 -0.85 21.65 11.29
C PRO A 70 -0.88 22.74 10.18
N GLU A 71 -2.02 22.92 9.52
CA GLU A 71 -2.45 24.25 9.05
C GLU A 71 -2.98 24.98 10.29
N GLU A 72 -2.60 26.26 10.42
CA GLU A 72 -2.89 27.14 11.58
C GLU A 72 -4.36 27.20 11.98
#